data_AF-A0A1S3IIH3-F1
#
_entry.id   AF-A0A1S3IIH3-F1
#
_cell.length_a   1.000
_cell.length_b   1.000
_cell.length_c   1.000
_cell.angle_alpha   90.00
_cell.angle_beta   90.00
_cell.angle_gamma   90.00
#
_symmetry.space_group_name_H-M   'P 1'
#
loop_
_entity.id
_entity.type
_entity.pdbx_description
1 polymer ?
#
loop_
_entity_poly.entity_id
_entity_poly.type
_entity_poly.pdbx_seq_one_letter_code
_entity_poly.pdbx_strand_id
1 'polypeptide(L)'
;MEITDANLQTLGNYLLQTLSPDPAVRRPAEKFLESVEGNQNYPLLLLNLLDKPGVEANIRVSAAITFKNYIKRNWRVLDEAHDKIHPDDRATIKRLIVGVMLNSPEQIQNQLSDAISIIGREDFPDKWPDLLVEMVGKFQSGDFHIINGVLRTAHSIFKRYRHEFKSQELWTEIKFVLDNFAAPFTELFKATMELATKHASDPKALKVIFSSLVLICKIFYSLNFQDLPEYFEDNMEIWMNNFLTLLQVDNKLLQTQDEEEAGLLEHVKSQICDNVALYAQKYDEEFCNHLPKFVDTIWHLLVTTGQEVKYDLLVSNAIQFLASVAERPGYKSLFQATETLHSICEKVIVPNMQFRAADEETFEDNPEEYIRRDIEGS
;
A
#
# COMPACT_ATOMS: atom_id res chain seq x y z
N MET A 1 -21.99 24.03 -14.08
CA MET A 1 -21.62 25.13 -13.15
C MET A 1 -20.28 25.69 -13.58
N GLU A 2 -20.12 27.00 -13.70
CA GLU A 2 -18.82 27.57 -14.05
C GLU A 2 -17.84 27.52 -12.86
N ILE A 3 -16.54 27.39 -13.14
CA ILE A 3 -15.50 27.45 -12.11
C ILE A 3 -15.26 28.92 -11.76
N THR A 4 -16.04 29.45 -10.81
CA THR A 4 -15.95 30.83 -10.34
C THR A 4 -15.67 30.87 -8.84
N ASP A 5 -15.08 31.96 -8.37
CA ASP A 5 -14.82 32.15 -6.93
C ASP A 5 -16.11 32.08 -6.10
N ALA A 6 -17.22 32.61 -6.63
CA ALA A 6 -18.53 32.54 -6.01
C ALA A 6 -18.99 31.08 -5.83
N ASN A 7 -18.92 30.27 -6.90
CA ASN A 7 -19.33 28.86 -6.83
C ASN A 7 -18.43 28.04 -5.90
N LEU A 8 -17.13 28.33 -5.87
CA LEU A 8 -16.20 27.70 -4.93
C LEU A 8 -16.55 28.06 -3.48
N GLN A 9 -16.83 29.34 -3.18
CA GLN A 9 -17.25 29.76 -1.85
C GLN A 9 -18.58 29.12 -1.43
N THR A 10 -19.57 29.10 -2.32
CA THR A 10 -20.87 28.46 -2.06
C THR A 10 -20.68 26.98 -1.76
N LEU A 11 -19.91 26.26 -2.58
CA LEU A 11 -19.65 24.84 -2.39
C LEU A 11 -18.89 24.57 -1.09
N GLY A 12 -17.87 25.38 -0.77
CA GLY A 12 -17.13 25.31 0.49
C GLY A 12 -18.03 25.51 1.72
N ASN A 13 -18.97 26.45 1.66
CA ASN A 13 -19.93 26.69 2.75
C ASN A 13 -20.85 25.48 2.98
N TYR A 14 -21.37 24.86 1.92
CA TYR A 14 -22.19 23.66 2.06
C TYR A 14 -21.38 22.47 2.57
N LEU A 15 -20.14 22.29 2.12
CA LEU A 15 -19.23 21.27 2.65
C LEU A 15 -18.87 21.48 4.12
N LEU A 16 -18.84 22.72 4.60
CA LEU A 16 -18.69 23.01 6.02
C LEU A 16 -19.95 22.65 6.80
N GLN A 17 -21.13 22.97 6.25
CA GLN A 17 -22.42 22.66 6.86
C GLN A 17 -22.67 21.15 6.99
N THR A 18 -22.13 20.32 6.09
CA THR A 18 -22.21 18.85 6.24
C THR A 18 -21.47 18.32 7.47
N LEU A 19 -20.55 19.10 8.04
CA LEU A 19 -19.81 18.76 9.26
C LEU A 19 -20.55 19.20 10.54
N SER A 20 -21.70 19.87 10.42
CA SER A 20 -22.47 20.33 11.58
C SER A 20 -23.02 19.15 12.40
N PRO A 21 -22.97 19.21 13.74
CA PRO A 21 -23.64 18.23 14.60
C PRO A 21 -25.17 18.34 14.54
N ASP A 22 -25.71 19.49 14.09
CA ASP A 22 -27.15 19.71 13.97
C ASP A 22 -27.70 19.10 12.66
N PRO A 23 -28.59 18.08 12.75
CA PRO A 23 -29.21 17.47 11.57
C PRO A 23 -30.03 18.45 10.71
N ALA A 24 -30.54 19.53 11.30
CA ALA A 24 -31.30 20.56 10.59
C ALA A 24 -30.41 21.40 9.65
N VAL A 25 -29.11 21.46 9.91
CA VAL A 25 -28.11 22.12 9.04
C VAL A 25 -27.47 21.12 8.09
N ARG A 26 -27.12 19.93 8.61
CA ARG A 26 -26.41 18.90 7.84
C ARG A 26 -27.24 18.33 6.68
N ARG A 27 -28.49 17.92 6.93
CA ARG A 27 -29.32 17.25 5.91
C ARG A 27 -29.64 18.15 4.71
N PRO A 28 -30.00 19.44 4.87
CA PRO A 28 -30.17 20.32 3.71
C PRO A 28 -28.90 20.52 2.90
N ALA A 29 -27.73 20.58 3.55
CA ALA A 29 -26.45 20.72 2.87
C ALA A 29 -26.11 19.49 2.04
N GLU A 30 -26.29 18.28 2.59
CA GLU A 30 -26.13 17.02 1.85
C GLU A 30 -27.03 16.97 0.62
N LYS A 31 -28.33 17.28 0.78
CA LYS A 31 -29.29 17.34 -0.33
C LYS A 31 -28.92 18.37 -1.39
N PHE A 32 -28.37 19.52 -0.99
CA PHE A 32 -27.91 20.52 -1.94
C PHE A 32 -26.75 19.97 -2.78
N LEU A 33 -25.73 19.40 -2.14
CA LEU A 33 -24.58 18.79 -2.82
C LEU A 33 -25.01 17.68 -3.79
N GLU A 34 -25.96 16.83 -3.39
CA GLU A 34 -26.56 15.82 -4.27
C GLU A 34 -27.30 16.44 -5.46
N SER A 35 -28.04 17.52 -5.25
CA SER A 35 -28.81 18.16 -6.33
C SER A 35 -27.93 18.85 -7.39
N VAL A 36 -26.72 19.26 -7.02
CA VAL A 36 -25.78 19.93 -7.93
C VAL A 36 -24.73 18.99 -8.53
N GLU A 37 -24.66 17.73 -8.09
CA GLU A 37 -23.60 16.80 -8.51
C GLU A 37 -23.66 16.41 -10.00
N GLY A 38 -24.85 16.52 -10.63
CA GLY A 38 -25.05 16.24 -12.06
C GLY A 38 -24.63 17.39 -12.99
N ASN A 39 -24.23 18.54 -12.46
CA ASN A 39 -23.82 19.67 -13.28
C ASN A 39 -22.36 19.52 -13.76
N GLN A 40 -22.11 19.88 -15.02
CA GLN A 40 -20.74 19.98 -15.55
C GLN A 40 -19.84 20.85 -14.66
N ASN A 41 -18.57 20.48 -14.55
CA ASN A 41 -17.52 21.02 -13.68
C ASN A 41 -17.73 20.83 -12.17
N TYR A 42 -18.80 20.17 -11.70
CA TYR A 42 -18.95 19.85 -10.27
C TYR A 42 -17.71 19.15 -9.67
N PRO A 43 -17.20 18.05 -10.25
CA PRO A 43 -15.99 17.40 -9.73
C PRO A 43 -14.75 18.30 -9.83
N LEU A 44 -14.70 19.19 -10.82
CA LEU A 44 -13.60 20.15 -10.98
C LEU A 44 -13.63 21.23 -9.91
N LEU A 45 -14.82 21.71 -9.50
CA LEU A 45 -14.97 22.63 -8.37
C LEU A 45 -14.44 22.00 -7.08
N LEU A 46 -14.75 20.72 -6.83
CA LEU A 46 -14.23 20.00 -5.68
C LEU A 46 -12.70 19.90 -5.71
N LEU A 47 -12.10 19.57 -6.85
CA LEU A 47 -10.63 19.52 -6.99
C LEU A 47 -9.98 20.90 -6.80
N ASN A 48 -10.55 21.95 -7.37
CA ASN A 48 -10.04 23.32 -7.22
C ASN A 48 -10.12 23.81 -5.76
N LEU A 49 -11.11 23.36 -4.99
CA LEU A 49 -11.18 23.67 -3.55
C LEU A 49 -10.01 23.10 -2.75
N LEU A 50 -9.42 21.98 -3.18
CA LEU A 50 -8.30 21.35 -2.47
C LEU A 50 -7.02 22.18 -2.56
N ASP A 51 -6.80 22.82 -3.70
CA ASP A 51 -5.59 23.59 -4.02
C ASP A 51 -5.75 25.11 -3.77
N LYS A 52 -6.97 25.55 -3.43
CA LYS A 52 -7.25 26.98 -3.23
C LYS A 52 -6.64 27.52 -1.93
N PRO A 53 -5.81 28.58 -2.00
CA PRO A 53 -5.26 29.21 -0.79
C PRO A 53 -6.38 29.88 0.02
N GLY A 54 -6.29 29.76 1.35
CA GLY A 54 -7.26 30.34 2.29
C GLY A 54 -8.48 29.47 2.60
N VAL A 55 -8.61 28.28 2.00
CA VAL A 55 -9.65 27.31 2.38
C VAL A 55 -9.21 26.51 3.60
N GLU A 56 -10.09 26.43 4.60
CA GLU A 56 -9.84 25.69 5.84
C GLU A 56 -9.58 24.19 5.59
N ALA A 57 -8.78 23.56 6.47
CA ALA A 57 -8.36 22.16 6.28
C ALA A 57 -9.52 21.16 6.31
N ASN A 58 -10.49 21.35 7.21
CA ASN A 58 -11.73 20.58 7.31
C ASN A 58 -12.55 20.61 6.00
N ILE A 59 -12.68 21.77 5.36
CA ILE A 59 -13.38 21.93 4.08
C ILE A 59 -12.63 21.18 2.98
N ARG A 60 -11.30 21.28 2.92
CA ARG A 60 -10.48 20.55 1.96
C ARG A 60 -10.61 19.03 2.12
N VAL A 61 -10.58 18.52 3.36
CA VAL A 61 -10.79 17.08 3.63
C VAL A 61 -12.22 16.66 3.23
N SER A 62 -13.24 17.45 3.57
CA SER A 62 -14.63 17.20 3.18
C SER A 62 -14.81 17.17 1.65
N ALA A 63 -14.18 18.12 0.94
CA ALA A 63 -14.16 18.17 -0.52
C ALA A 63 -13.48 16.92 -1.12
N ALA A 64 -12.36 16.47 -0.58
CA ALA A 64 -11.62 15.31 -1.06
C ALA A 64 -12.44 14.02 -0.89
N ILE A 65 -13.10 13.85 0.26
CA ILE A 65 -14.00 12.72 0.53
C ILE A 65 -15.20 12.75 -0.42
N THR A 66 -15.80 13.94 -0.60
CA THR A 66 -16.96 14.14 -1.50
C THR A 66 -16.58 13.81 -2.94
N PHE A 67 -15.41 14.28 -3.38
CA PHE A 67 -14.86 13.98 -4.70
C PHE A 67 -14.64 12.48 -4.90
N LYS A 68 -13.94 11.80 -3.96
CA LYS A 68 -13.72 10.35 -4.02
C LYS A 68 -15.05 9.60 -4.12
N ASN A 69 -16.03 9.95 -3.29
CA ASN A 69 -17.33 9.29 -3.29
C ASN A 69 -18.11 9.55 -4.59
N TYR A 70 -17.99 10.74 -5.16
CA TYR A 70 -18.56 11.06 -6.46
C TYR A 70 -17.94 10.22 -7.59
N ILE A 71 -16.61 10.11 -7.64
CA ILE A 71 -15.89 9.25 -8.59
C ILE A 71 -16.32 7.78 -8.42
N LYS A 72 -16.40 7.28 -7.18
CA LYS A 72 -16.85 5.92 -6.88
C LYS A 72 -18.24 5.60 -7.43
N ARG A 73 -19.18 6.56 -7.37
CA ARG A 73 -20.56 6.37 -7.83
C ARG A 73 -20.73 6.54 -9.33
N ASN A 74 -19.96 7.43 -9.95
CA ASN A 74 -20.29 7.97 -11.27
C ASN A 74 -19.20 7.73 -12.33
N TRP A 75 -18.00 7.26 -11.97
CA TRP A 75 -16.93 7.07 -12.96
C TRP A 75 -17.16 5.87 -13.87
N ARG A 76 -17.55 4.73 -13.30
CA ARG A 76 -17.93 3.54 -14.07
C ARG A 76 -19.30 3.79 -14.72
N VAL A 77 -19.35 3.69 -16.04
CA VAL A 77 -20.61 3.74 -16.81
C VAL A 77 -21.08 2.29 -16.97
N LEU A 78 -22.21 1.95 -16.35
CA LEU A 78 -22.85 0.65 -16.57
C LEU A 78 -23.49 0.63 -17.96
N ASP A 79 -23.55 -0.54 -18.58
CA ASP A 79 -24.21 -0.71 -19.88
C ASP A 79 -25.64 -0.14 -19.82
N GLU A 80 -26.02 0.62 -20.85
CA GLU A 80 -27.31 1.33 -21.00
C GLU A 80 -27.53 2.55 -20.08
N ALA A 81 -26.61 2.86 -19.16
CA ALA A 81 -26.70 4.06 -18.32
C ALA A 81 -26.12 5.31 -19.01
N HIS A 82 -26.73 6.48 -18.77
CA HIS A 82 -26.16 7.75 -19.21
C HIS A 82 -24.92 8.11 -18.38
N ASP A 83 -23.84 8.50 -19.05
CA ASP A 83 -22.64 9.02 -18.37
C ASP A 83 -22.97 10.33 -17.66
N LYS A 84 -22.87 10.31 -16.32
CA LYS A 84 -23.16 11.47 -15.48
C LYS A 84 -22.01 12.48 -15.44
N ILE A 85 -20.82 12.10 -15.89
CA ILE A 85 -19.64 12.96 -15.90
C ILE A 85 -19.40 13.41 -17.34
N HIS A 86 -19.33 14.72 -17.56
CA HIS A 86 -19.07 15.25 -18.88
C HIS A 86 -17.70 14.77 -19.41
N PRO A 87 -17.55 14.42 -20.71
CA PRO A 87 -16.28 13.93 -21.26
C PRO A 87 -15.09 14.88 -21.00
N ASP A 88 -15.30 16.20 -21.12
CA ASP A 88 -14.28 17.20 -20.82
C ASP A 88 -13.86 17.22 -19.33
N ASP A 89 -14.80 16.95 -18.43
CA ASP A 89 -14.52 16.84 -17.00
C ASP A 89 -13.66 15.61 -16.74
N ARG A 90 -13.97 14.47 -17.37
CA ARG A 90 -13.13 13.25 -17.25
C ARG A 90 -11.70 13.50 -17.69
N ALA A 91 -11.50 14.12 -18.86
CA ALA A 91 -10.17 14.46 -19.37
C ALA A 91 -9.44 15.43 -18.43
N THR A 92 -10.14 16.45 -17.94
CA THR A 92 -9.54 17.45 -17.04
C THR A 92 -9.21 16.87 -15.66
N ILE A 93 -10.06 16.00 -15.11
CA ILE A 93 -9.79 15.28 -13.85
C ILE A 93 -8.51 14.48 -13.99
N LYS A 94 -8.36 13.67 -15.04
CA LYS A 94 -7.16 12.85 -15.27
C LYS A 94 -5.88 13.69 -15.34
N ARG A 95 -5.93 14.85 -15.98
CA ARG A 95 -4.79 15.78 -16.08
C ARG A 95 -4.42 16.48 -14.76
N LEU A 96 -5.39 16.71 -13.86
CA LEU A 96 -5.16 17.51 -12.65
C LEU A 96 -4.94 16.66 -11.39
N ILE A 97 -5.63 15.53 -11.27
CA ILE A 97 -5.79 14.79 -10.01
C ILE A 97 -4.45 14.34 -9.43
N VAL A 98 -3.51 13.90 -10.26
CA VAL A 98 -2.18 13.46 -9.83
C VAL A 98 -1.41 14.65 -9.24
N GLY A 99 -1.39 15.80 -9.93
CA GLY A 99 -0.73 17.01 -9.43
C GLY A 99 -1.31 17.51 -8.10
N VAL A 100 -2.64 17.57 -7.99
CA VAL A 100 -3.32 17.98 -6.74
C VAL A 100 -3.01 17.01 -5.61
N MET A 101 -3.00 15.70 -5.88
CA MET A 101 -2.69 14.65 -4.91
C MET A 101 -1.26 14.80 -4.35
N LEU A 102 -0.28 15.08 -5.20
CA LEU A 102 1.13 15.20 -4.79
C LEU A 102 1.40 16.46 -3.97
N ASN A 103 0.67 17.56 -4.23
CA ASN A 103 0.81 18.81 -3.49
C ASN A 103 -0.04 18.85 -2.20
N SER A 104 -0.87 17.83 -1.96
CA SER A 104 -1.79 17.78 -0.84
C SER A 104 -1.17 17.15 0.41
N PRO A 105 -1.63 17.51 1.63
CA PRO A 105 -1.32 16.79 2.87
C PRO A 105 -1.76 15.32 2.82
N GLU A 106 -1.12 14.47 3.62
CA GLU A 106 -1.31 13.00 3.62
C GLU A 106 -2.78 12.55 3.69
N GLN A 107 -3.61 13.19 4.53
CA GLN A 107 -5.03 12.85 4.64
C GLN A 107 -5.79 13.02 3.33
N ILE A 108 -5.53 14.10 2.58
CA ILE A 108 -6.15 14.38 1.29
C ILE A 108 -5.50 13.49 0.21
N GLN A 109 -4.19 13.32 0.28
CA GLN A 109 -3.43 12.45 -0.62
C GLN A 109 -4.01 11.02 -0.64
N ASN A 110 -4.36 10.48 0.52
CA ASN A 110 -5.00 9.16 0.64
C ASN A 110 -6.38 9.11 -0.05
N GLN A 111 -7.23 10.13 0.15
CA GLN A 111 -8.55 10.18 -0.52
C GLN A 111 -8.43 10.28 -2.04
N LEU A 112 -7.46 11.06 -2.52
CA LEU A 112 -7.22 11.21 -3.96
C LEU A 112 -6.56 9.98 -4.57
N SER A 113 -5.67 9.29 -3.84
CA SER A 113 -5.08 8.01 -4.28
C SER A 113 -6.16 6.94 -4.48
N ASP A 114 -7.14 6.86 -3.57
CA ASP A 114 -8.32 5.99 -3.74
C ASP A 114 -9.12 6.36 -4.98
N ALA A 115 -9.38 7.66 -5.20
CA ALA A 115 -10.09 8.13 -6.39
C ALA A 115 -9.34 7.80 -7.68
N ILE A 116 -8.02 8.00 -7.73
CA ILE A 116 -7.16 7.62 -8.86
C ILE A 116 -7.23 6.10 -9.10
N SER A 117 -7.28 5.29 -8.05
CA SER A 117 -7.40 3.83 -8.16
C SER A 117 -8.71 3.40 -8.81
N ILE A 118 -9.81 4.09 -8.46
CA ILE A 118 -11.12 3.85 -9.06
C ILE A 118 -11.11 4.25 -10.54
N ILE A 119 -10.54 5.41 -10.87
CA ILE A 119 -10.41 5.88 -12.26
C ILE A 119 -9.54 4.91 -13.05
N GLY A 120 -8.36 4.55 -12.52
CA GLY A 120 -7.43 3.62 -13.14
C GLY A 120 -8.06 2.26 -13.39
N ARG A 121 -8.99 1.81 -12.53
CA ARG A 121 -9.67 0.54 -12.78
C ARG A 121 -10.44 0.47 -14.10
N GLU A 122 -11.02 1.60 -14.52
CA GLU A 122 -11.88 1.69 -15.70
C GLU A 122 -11.17 2.26 -16.93
N ASP A 123 -10.16 3.11 -16.70
CA ASP A 123 -9.52 3.90 -17.76
C ASP A 123 -8.06 3.48 -18.03
N PHE A 124 -7.37 2.83 -17.09
CA PHE A 124 -5.97 2.44 -17.28
C PHE A 124 -5.88 1.01 -17.86
N PRO A 125 -5.05 0.78 -18.91
CA PRO A 125 -4.15 1.72 -19.56
C PRO A 125 -4.75 2.48 -20.76
N ASP A 126 -5.76 1.93 -21.42
CA ASP A 126 -6.18 2.35 -22.78
C ASP A 126 -6.71 3.80 -22.87
N LYS A 127 -7.45 4.25 -21.85
CA LYS A 127 -8.04 5.61 -21.81
C LYS A 127 -7.23 6.59 -20.96
N TRP A 128 -6.14 6.13 -20.32
CA TRP A 128 -5.25 6.96 -19.52
C TRP A 128 -3.78 6.48 -19.61
N PRO A 129 -3.19 6.48 -20.81
CA PRO A 129 -1.84 5.94 -21.04
C PRO A 129 -0.74 6.77 -20.37
N ASP A 130 -0.93 8.10 -20.27
CA ASP A 130 0.08 9.03 -19.74
C ASP A 130 0.31 8.89 -18.22
N LEU A 131 -0.55 8.15 -17.51
CA LEU A 131 -0.50 8.00 -16.06
C LEU A 131 0.85 7.47 -15.58
N LEU A 132 1.41 6.44 -16.23
CA LEU A 132 2.71 5.88 -15.85
C LEU A 132 3.84 6.86 -16.12
N VAL A 133 3.80 7.56 -17.26
CA VAL A 133 4.83 8.54 -17.64
C VAL A 133 4.86 9.67 -16.60
N GLU A 134 3.70 10.16 -16.18
CA GLU A 134 3.59 11.14 -15.11
C GLU A 134 4.14 10.62 -13.78
N MET A 135 3.79 9.39 -13.37
CA MET A 135 4.30 8.78 -12.13
C MET A 135 5.82 8.62 -12.15
N VAL A 136 6.37 8.03 -13.21
CA VAL A 136 7.80 7.79 -13.37
C VAL A 136 8.59 9.08 -13.38
N GLY A 137 8.07 10.13 -14.05
CA GLY A 137 8.69 11.45 -14.06
C GLY A 137 8.83 12.07 -12.67
N LYS A 138 8.01 11.65 -11.68
CA LYS A 138 8.06 12.14 -10.30
C LYS A 138 9.03 11.36 -9.41
N PHE A 139 9.50 10.18 -9.79
CA PHE A 139 10.53 9.44 -9.04
C PHE A 139 11.84 10.20 -8.93
N GLN A 140 12.16 11.00 -9.94
CA GLN A 140 13.38 11.81 -9.98
C GLN A 140 13.28 13.13 -9.19
N SER A 141 12.15 13.40 -8.53
CA SER A 141 11.94 14.67 -7.80
C SER A 141 12.86 14.82 -6.58
N GLY A 142 13.34 13.73 -5.99
CA GLY A 142 14.09 13.73 -4.74
C GLY A 142 13.27 14.10 -3.50
N ASP A 143 11.97 14.41 -3.67
CA ASP A 143 11.05 14.71 -2.58
C ASP A 143 10.26 13.46 -2.21
N PHE A 144 10.52 12.94 -1.02
CA PHE A 144 9.86 11.73 -0.55
C PHE A 144 8.37 11.88 -0.26
N HIS A 145 7.86 13.10 -0.05
CA HIS A 145 6.41 13.32 0.04
C HIS A 145 5.74 13.01 -1.31
N ILE A 146 6.36 13.48 -2.39
CA ILE A 146 5.94 13.23 -3.77
C ILE A 146 6.14 11.75 -4.11
N ILE A 147 7.33 11.19 -3.86
CA ILE A 147 7.63 9.79 -4.17
C ILE A 147 6.65 8.85 -3.44
N ASN A 148 6.37 9.07 -2.16
CA ASN A 148 5.39 8.27 -1.42
C ASN A 148 3.98 8.40 -1.99
N GLY A 149 3.54 9.59 -2.39
CA GLY A 149 2.24 9.78 -3.05
C GLY A 149 2.12 8.96 -4.33
N VAL A 150 3.16 8.98 -5.16
CA VAL A 150 3.22 8.18 -6.39
C VAL A 150 3.21 6.69 -6.09
N LEU A 151 4.05 6.23 -5.16
CA LEU A 151 4.13 4.82 -4.76
C LEU A 151 2.79 4.32 -4.18
N ARG A 152 2.10 5.13 -3.37
CA ARG A 152 0.75 4.79 -2.86
C ARG A 152 -0.23 4.57 -4.01
N THR A 153 -0.20 5.46 -5.00
CA THR A 153 -1.08 5.39 -6.17
C THR A 153 -0.74 4.20 -7.08
N ALA A 154 0.55 3.95 -7.32
CA ALA A 154 1.01 2.78 -8.06
C ALA A 154 0.60 1.48 -7.34
N HIS A 155 0.83 1.40 -6.03
CA HIS A 155 0.40 0.25 -5.23
C HIS A 155 -1.10 0.02 -5.31
N SER A 156 -1.92 1.06 -5.23
CA SER A 156 -3.37 0.93 -5.21
C SER A 156 -3.96 0.52 -6.56
N ILE A 157 -3.29 0.84 -7.68
CA ILE A 157 -3.62 0.33 -9.02
C ILE A 157 -3.16 -1.12 -9.14
N PHE A 158 -1.90 -1.43 -8.84
CA PHE A 158 -1.32 -2.75 -9.11
C PHE A 158 -1.75 -3.84 -8.13
N LYS A 159 -2.18 -3.50 -6.90
CA LYS A 159 -2.64 -4.51 -5.92
C LYS A 159 -3.81 -5.36 -6.43
N ARG A 160 -4.59 -4.87 -7.41
CA ARG A 160 -5.69 -5.65 -8.01
C ARG A 160 -5.18 -6.90 -8.71
N TYR A 161 -3.96 -6.88 -9.26
CA TYR A 161 -3.36 -8.03 -9.95
C TYR A 161 -3.26 -9.26 -9.04
N ARG A 162 -3.32 -9.10 -7.72
CA ARG A 162 -3.30 -10.22 -6.77
C ARG A 162 -4.59 -11.04 -6.73
N HIS A 163 -5.69 -10.46 -7.23
CA HIS A 163 -7.04 -11.01 -7.08
C HIS A 163 -7.79 -11.13 -8.41
N GLU A 164 -7.26 -10.56 -9.49
CA GLU A 164 -7.83 -10.68 -10.83
C GLU A 164 -7.48 -12.06 -11.44
N PHE A 165 -8.45 -12.62 -12.18
CA PHE A 165 -8.21 -13.82 -12.96
C PHE A 165 -7.35 -13.51 -14.19
N LYS A 166 -6.56 -14.50 -14.63
CA LYS A 166 -5.74 -14.39 -15.84
C LYS A 166 -6.64 -14.14 -17.05
N SER A 167 -6.41 -13.04 -17.76
CA SER A 167 -7.08 -12.68 -19.00
C SER A 167 -6.11 -11.97 -19.95
N GLN A 168 -6.44 -11.93 -21.25
CA GLN A 168 -5.59 -11.28 -22.24
C GLN A 168 -5.48 -9.76 -21.98
N GLU A 169 -6.57 -9.17 -21.50
CA GLU A 169 -6.66 -7.76 -21.13
C GLU A 169 -5.70 -7.46 -19.96
N LEU A 170 -5.73 -8.29 -18.92
CA LEU A 170 -4.83 -8.16 -17.76
C LEU A 170 -3.37 -8.31 -18.17
N TRP A 171 -3.04 -9.29 -19.02
CA TRP A 171 -1.66 -9.48 -19.51
C TRP A 171 -1.16 -8.31 -20.34
N THR A 172 -2.02 -7.74 -21.17
CA THR A 172 -1.68 -6.56 -21.99
C THR A 172 -1.40 -5.36 -21.11
N GLU A 173 -2.20 -5.16 -20.06
CA GLU A 173 -1.96 -4.11 -19.07
C GLU A 173 -0.66 -4.34 -18.28
N ILE A 174 -0.45 -5.54 -17.73
CA ILE A 174 0.76 -5.86 -16.97
C ILE A 174 2.00 -5.65 -17.84
N LYS A 175 1.97 -6.07 -19.10
CA LYS A 175 3.06 -5.84 -20.04
C LYS A 175 3.32 -4.35 -20.24
N PHE A 176 2.28 -3.55 -20.49
CA PHE A 176 2.41 -2.10 -20.61
C PHE A 176 3.04 -1.47 -19.35
N VAL A 177 2.64 -1.93 -18.16
CA VAL A 177 3.24 -1.50 -16.89
C VAL A 177 4.71 -1.87 -16.83
N LEU A 178 5.07 -3.13 -17.10
CA LEU A 178 6.44 -3.61 -17.02
C LEU A 178 7.38 -2.83 -17.97
N ASP A 179 6.96 -2.64 -19.22
CA ASP A 179 7.73 -1.94 -20.25
C ASP A 179 8.07 -0.48 -19.87
N ASN A 180 7.21 0.17 -19.07
CA ASN A 180 7.35 1.59 -18.75
C ASN A 180 7.75 1.87 -17.29
N PHE A 181 7.55 0.92 -16.38
CA PHE A 181 7.68 1.14 -14.94
C PHE A 181 8.79 0.32 -14.29
N ALA A 182 9.08 -0.90 -14.77
CA ALA A 182 9.94 -1.85 -14.04
C ALA A 182 11.39 -1.34 -13.86
N ALA A 183 11.97 -0.74 -14.90
CA ALA A 183 13.32 -0.19 -14.85
C ALA A 183 13.42 1.05 -13.94
N PRO A 184 12.61 2.12 -14.13
CA PRO A 184 12.62 3.26 -13.22
C PRO A 184 12.32 2.89 -11.76
N PHE A 185 11.44 1.89 -11.55
CA PHE A 185 11.09 1.40 -10.23
C PHE A 185 12.26 0.71 -9.53
N THR A 186 13.06 -0.08 -10.26
CA THR A 186 14.25 -0.74 -9.72
C THR A 186 15.35 0.28 -9.39
N GLU A 187 15.54 1.30 -10.21
CA GLU A 187 16.47 2.40 -9.90
C GLU A 187 16.00 3.22 -8.69
N LEU A 188 14.69 3.46 -8.55
CA LEU A 188 14.14 4.09 -7.35
C LEU A 188 14.42 3.25 -6.09
N PHE A 189 14.27 1.92 -6.17
CA PHE A 189 14.56 1.04 -5.04
C PHE A 189 16.03 1.14 -4.61
N LYS A 190 16.96 1.06 -5.56
CA LYS A 190 18.40 1.23 -5.29
C LYS A 190 18.71 2.59 -4.65
N ALA A 191 18.19 3.68 -5.22
CA ALA A 191 18.38 5.02 -4.67
C ALA A 191 17.79 5.15 -3.26
N THR A 192 16.62 4.54 -3.01
CA THR A 192 15.98 4.54 -1.68
C THR A 192 16.82 3.77 -0.65
N MET A 193 17.43 2.64 -1.05
CA MET A 193 18.34 1.87 -0.22
C MET A 193 19.59 2.68 0.16
N GLU A 194 20.21 3.37 -0.80
CA GLU A 194 21.36 4.25 -0.54
C GLU A 194 21.01 5.39 0.42
N LEU A 195 19.82 5.98 0.25
CA LEU A 195 19.31 7.05 1.12
C LEU A 195 19.01 6.54 2.53
N ALA A 196 18.50 5.31 2.68
CA ALA A 196 18.29 4.69 3.99
C ALA A 196 19.62 4.55 4.75
N THR A 197 20.71 4.18 4.06
CA THR A 197 22.04 4.15 4.66
C THR A 197 22.57 5.54 4.99
N LYS A 198 22.44 6.49 4.06
CA LYS A 198 22.94 7.87 4.23
C LYS A 198 22.26 8.63 5.36
N HIS A 199 20.95 8.43 5.53
CA HIS A 199 20.12 9.11 6.52
C HIS A 199 19.80 8.23 7.74
N ALA A 200 20.61 7.20 8.00
CA ALA A 200 20.39 6.23 9.08
C ALA A 200 20.30 6.85 10.49
N SER A 201 20.83 8.07 10.67
CA SER A 201 20.81 8.81 11.94
C SER A 201 19.75 9.92 12.02
N ASP A 202 18.94 10.13 10.97
CA ASP A 202 17.87 11.13 10.94
C ASP A 202 16.51 10.44 11.10
N PRO A 203 15.85 10.52 12.27
CA PRO A 203 14.60 9.82 12.53
C PRO A 203 13.47 10.21 11.58
N LYS A 204 13.41 11.49 11.16
CA LYS A 204 12.33 11.99 10.31
C LYS A 204 12.52 11.49 8.89
N ALA A 205 13.72 11.66 8.34
CA ALA A 205 14.04 11.17 7.00
C ALA A 205 13.89 9.64 6.93
N LEU A 206 14.39 8.92 7.93
CA LEU A 206 14.38 7.47 7.95
C LEU A 206 12.96 6.89 7.98
N LYS A 207 12.04 7.46 8.77
CA LYS A 207 10.63 7.04 8.75
C LYS A 207 9.99 7.21 7.38
N VAL A 208 10.26 8.33 6.71
CA VAL A 208 9.70 8.59 5.38
C VAL A 208 10.29 7.64 4.33
N ILE A 209 11.60 7.38 4.39
CA ILE A 209 12.30 6.45 3.50
C ILE A 209 11.77 5.02 3.69
N PHE A 210 11.61 4.55 4.94
CA PHE A 210 11.09 3.21 5.20
C PHE A 210 9.62 3.07 4.81
N SER A 211 8.82 4.14 4.90
CA SER A 211 7.47 4.16 4.34
C SER A 211 7.49 3.90 2.82
N SER A 212 8.45 4.49 2.09
CA SER A 212 8.65 4.21 0.67
C SER A 212 9.08 2.76 0.42
N LEU A 213 10.01 2.22 1.24
CA LEU A 213 10.46 0.84 1.12
C LEU A 213 9.32 -0.17 1.32
N VAL A 214 8.40 0.07 2.26
CA VAL A 214 7.19 -0.76 2.43
C VAL A 214 6.37 -0.78 1.14
N LEU A 215 6.11 0.39 0.55
CA LEU A 215 5.32 0.50 -0.68
C LEU A 215 6.04 -0.13 -1.87
N ILE A 216 7.35 0.04 -1.99
CA ILE A 216 8.18 -0.62 -3.00
C ILE A 216 8.07 -2.14 -2.86
N CYS A 217 8.23 -2.70 -1.66
CA CYS A 217 8.09 -4.14 -1.46
C CYS A 217 6.68 -4.65 -1.82
N LYS A 218 5.64 -3.87 -1.52
CA LYS A 218 4.25 -4.18 -1.91
C LYS A 218 4.02 -4.12 -3.42
N ILE A 219 4.58 -3.14 -4.10
CA ILE A 219 4.47 -3.02 -5.57
C ILE A 219 5.22 -4.19 -6.23
N PHE A 220 6.43 -4.51 -5.77
CA PHE A 220 7.19 -5.66 -6.24
C PHE A 220 6.36 -6.94 -6.16
N TYR A 221 5.71 -7.21 -5.02
CA TYR A 221 4.80 -8.35 -4.87
C TYR A 221 3.71 -8.37 -5.93
N SER A 222 3.02 -7.24 -6.13
CA SER A 222 1.91 -7.14 -7.08
C SER A 222 2.35 -7.39 -8.52
N LEU A 223 3.51 -6.86 -8.93
CA LEU A 223 4.04 -7.01 -10.28
C LEU A 223 4.55 -8.42 -10.58
N ASN A 224 4.96 -9.17 -9.55
CA ASN A 224 5.44 -10.55 -9.66
C ASN A 224 4.37 -11.59 -9.30
N PHE A 225 3.12 -11.18 -9.02
CA PHE A 225 2.13 -12.09 -8.48
C PHE A 225 1.58 -13.08 -9.52
N GLN A 226 1.31 -12.59 -10.73
CA GLN A 226 0.64 -13.37 -11.79
C GLN A 226 1.59 -14.33 -12.50
N ASP A 227 2.84 -13.88 -12.69
CA ASP A 227 3.98 -14.61 -13.24
C ASP A 227 5.27 -13.87 -12.88
N LEU A 228 6.44 -14.46 -13.16
CA LEU A 228 7.75 -13.84 -13.04
C LEU A 228 8.07 -13.07 -14.32
N PRO A 229 8.11 -11.73 -14.30
CA PRO A 229 8.48 -10.97 -15.49
C PRO A 229 9.98 -11.06 -15.78
N GLU A 230 10.34 -11.20 -17.07
CA GLU A 230 11.74 -11.27 -17.56
C GLU A 230 12.63 -10.19 -16.93
N TYR A 231 12.14 -8.95 -16.85
CA TYR A 231 12.90 -7.87 -16.22
C TYR A 231 13.27 -8.17 -14.75
N PHE A 232 12.35 -8.71 -13.96
CA PHE A 232 12.63 -9.02 -12.54
C PHE A 232 13.45 -10.30 -12.39
N GLU A 233 13.36 -11.24 -13.32
CA GLU A 233 14.25 -12.40 -13.40
C GLU A 233 15.71 -11.95 -13.66
N ASP A 234 15.93 -11.15 -14.71
CA ASP A 234 17.25 -10.61 -15.07
C ASP A 234 17.89 -9.77 -13.96
N ASN A 235 17.05 -9.08 -13.17
CA ASN A 235 17.48 -8.21 -12.08
C ASN A 235 17.28 -8.84 -10.69
N MET A 236 17.04 -10.15 -10.61
CA MET A 236 16.70 -10.83 -9.36
C MET A 236 17.77 -10.63 -8.30
N GLU A 237 19.05 -10.71 -8.68
CA GLU A 237 20.17 -10.55 -7.75
C GLU A 237 20.13 -9.19 -7.03
N ILE A 238 19.78 -8.12 -7.74
CA ILE A 238 19.66 -6.77 -7.16
C ILE A 238 18.56 -6.75 -6.09
N TRP A 239 17.38 -7.30 -6.41
CA TRP A 239 16.25 -7.32 -5.49
C TRP A 239 16.53 -8.19 -4.27
N MET A 240 17.00 -9.42 -4.48
CA MET A 240 17.23 -10.38 -3.41
C MET A 240 18.33 -9.95 -2.44
N ASN A 241 19.43 -9.35 -2.95
CA ASN A 241 20.49 -8.84 -2.08
C ASN A 241 20.02 -7.67 -1.20
N ASN A 242 19.20 -6.76 -1.75
CA ASN A 242 18.64 -5.66 -0.97
C ASN A 242 17.56 -6.14 0.02
N PHE A 243 16.75 -7.15 -0.33
CA PHE A 243 15.81 -7.77 0.61
C PHE A 243 16.53 -8.45 1.77
N LEU A 244 17.60 -9.21 1.52
CA LEU A 244 18.43 -9.77 2.58
C LEU A 244 19.00 -8.67 3.49
N THR A 245 19.47 -7.57 2.90
CA THR A 245 19.95 -6.40 3.65
C THR A 245 18.85 -5.86 4.56
N LEU A 246 17.65 -5.61 4.04
CA LEU A 246 16.52 -5.07 4.80
C LEU A 246 16.03 -5.99 5.92
N LEU A 247 16.06 -7.31 5.73
CA LEU A 247 15.72 -8.28 6.78
C LEU A 247 16.69 -8.18 7.98
N GLN A 248 17.96 -7.88 7.70
CA GLN A 248 19.03 -7.77 8.69
C GLN A 248 19.16 -6.37 9.30
N VAL A 249 18.55 -5.34 8.71
CA VAL A 249 18.58 -3.99 9.30
C VAL A 249 17.92 -4.00 10.67
N ASP A 250 18.65 -3.46 11.64
CA ASP A 250 18.13 -3.08 12.94
C ASP A 250 18.52 -1.62 13.22
N ASN A 251 17.52 -0.77 13.44
CA ASN A 251 17.73 0.63 13.75
C ASN A 251 16.73 1.09 14.81
N LYS A 252 17.25 1.44 15.99
CA LYS A 252 16.48 1.88 17.16
C LYS A 252 15.57 3.09 16.88
N LEU A 253 15.87 3.90 15.87
CA LEU A 253 15.06 5.07 15.50
C LEU A 253 13.74 4.70 14.80
N LEU A 254 13.64 3.48 14.28
CA LEU A 254 12.44 2.95 13.62
C LEU A 254 11.63 2.03 14.52
N GLN A 255 12.18 1.64 15.67
CA GLN A 255 11.48 0.84 16.66
C GLN A 255 10.39 1.68 17.33
N THR A 256 9.21 1.09 17.44
CA THR A 256 8.08 1.66 18.18
C THR A 256 8.12 1.22 19.65
N GLN A 257 7.73 2.14 20.54
CA GLN A 257 7.52 1.85 21.96
C GLN A 257 6.17 1.17 22.22
N ASP A 258 5.27 1.22 21.25
CA ASP A 258 4.00 0.51 21.29
C ASP A 258 4.25 -1.01 21.29
N GLU A 259 3.47 -1.78 22.04
CA GLU A 259 3.55 -3.25 22.09
C GLU A 259 2.52 -3.92 21.17
N GLU A 260 1.51 -3.18 20.70
CA GLU A 260 0.44 -3.63 19.82
C GLU A 260 0.66 -3.21 18.36
N GLU A 261 1.05 -1.96 18.11
CA GLU A 261 1.19 -1.44 16.74
C GLU A 261 2.58 -1.72 16.16
N ALA A 262 2.63 -2.40 15.02
CA ALA A 262 3.86 -2.70 14.28
C ALA A 262 4.54 -1.43 13.73
N GLY A 263 5.87 -1.38 13.83
CA GLY A 263 6.67 -0.32 13.23
C GLY A 263 6.92 -0.53 11.74
N LEU A 264 7.59 0.45 11.12
CA LEU A 264 7.94 0.38 9.71
C LEU A 264 8.96 -0.74 9.41
N LEU A 265 9.84 -1.08 10.35
CA LEU A 265 10.77 -2.20 10.18
C LEU A 265 10.02 -3.52 10.07
N GLU A 266 9.08 -3.75 10.98
CA GLU A 266 8.26 -4.95 11.02
C GLU A 266 7.43 -5.07 9.74
N HIS A 267 6.84 -3.97 9.26
CA HIS A 267 6.11 -3.95 8.00
C HIS A 267 6.98 -4.25 6.77
N VAL A 268 8.20 -3.70 6.68
CA VAL A 268 9.11 -4.01 5.56
C VAL A 268 9.50 -5.48 5.60
N LYS A 269 9.93 -5.99 6.76
CA LYS A 269 10.37 -7.38 6.92
C LYS A 269 9.23 -8.36 6.63
N SER A 270 8.04 -8.09 7.14
CA SER A 270 6.82 -8.89 6.90
C SER A 270 6.47 -8.95 5.42
N GLN A 271 6.53 -7.81 4.71
CA GLN A 271 6.28 -7.78 3.28
C GLN A 271 7.37 -8.51 2.48
N ILE A 272 8.63 -8.45 2.92
CA ILE A 272 9.71 -9.22 2.28
C ILE A 272 9.46 -10.72 2.44
N CYS A 273 9.03 -11.19 3.62
CA CYS A 273 8.65 -12.59 3.84
C CYS A 273 7.59 -13.05 2.83
N ASP A 274 6.55 -12.23 2.56
CA ASP A 274 5.55 -12.54 1.53
C ASP A 274 6.17 -12.60 0.12
N ASN A 275 7.06 -11.67 -0.21
CA ASN A 275 7.72 -11.62 -1.51
C ASN A 275 8.57 -12.87 -1.76
N VAL A 276 9.35 -13.30 -0.77
CA VAL A 276 10.20 -14.49 -0.92
C VAL A 276 9.40 -15.79 -0.80
N ALA A 277 8.28 -15.80 -0.07
CA ALA A 277 7.34 -16.91 -0.08
C ALA A 277 6.70 -17.10 -1.46
N LEU A 278 6.30 -16.01 -2.12
CA LEU A 278 5.80 -16.04 -3.49
C LEU A 278 6.84 -16.65 -4.45
N TYR A 279 8.10 -16.19 -4.37
CA TYR A 279 9.19 -16.69 -5.20
C TYR A 279 9.51 -18.15 -4.92
N ALA A 280 9.64 -18.53 -3.64
CA ALA A 280 9.84 -19.92 -3.25
C ALA A 280 8.68 -20.80 -3.74
N GLN A 281 7.44 -20.31 -3.72
CA GLN A 281 6.26 -21.09 -4.10
C GLN A 281 6.09 -21.24 -5.62
N LYS A 282 6.30 -20.16 -6.38
CA LYS A 282 5.96 -20.11 -7.81
C LYS A 282 7.17 -20.16 -8.76
N TYR A 283 8.33 -19.68 -8.34
CA TYR A 283 9.49 -19.40 -9.20
C TYR A 283 10.77 -20.04 -8.61
N ASP A 284 10.62 -21.30 -8.21
CA ASP A 284 11.65 -22.02 -7.45
C ASP A 284 12.90 -22.31 -8.28
N GLU A 285 12.73 -22.57 -9.58
CA GLU A 285 13.83 -22.90 -10.47
C GLU A 285 14.83 -21.74 -10.54
N GLU A 286 14.33 -20.52 -10.65
CA GLU A 286 15.11 -19.29 -10.71
C GLU A 286 15.60 -18.86 -9.31
N PHE A 287 14.77 -19.03 -8.28
CA PHE A 287 15.05 -18.55 -6.92
C PHE A 287 15.94 -19.48 -6.08
N CYS A 288 16.13 -20.74 -6.49
CA CYS A 288 16.78 -21.79 -5.69
C CYS A 288 18.17 -21.42 -5.13
N ASN A 289 18.95 -20.62 -5.87
CA ASN A 289 20.29 -20.19 -5.46
C ASN A 289 20.27 -19.17 -4.31
N HIS A 290 19.18 -18.41 -4.16
CA HIS A 290 19.01 -17.39 -3.11
C HIS A 290 18.32 -17.96 -1.87
N LEU A 291 17.46 -18.97 -2.06
CA LEU A 291 16.60 -19.50 -1.02
C LEU A 291 17.32 -19.90 0.29
N PRO A 292 18.48 -20.60 0.29
CA PRO A 292 19.15 -20.98 1.54
C PRO A 292 19.53 -19.78 2.42
N LYS A 293 19.92 -18.65 1.82
CA LYS A 293 20.27 -17.42 2.56
C LYS A 293 19.05 -16.79 3.21
N PHE A 294 17.89 -16.86 2.55
CA PHE A 294 16.63 -16.37 3.12
C PHE A 294 16.14 -17.25 4.24
N VAL A 295 16.25 -18.59 4.10
CA VAL A 295 15.93 -19.52 5.19
C VAL A 295 16.75 -19.19 6.43
N ASP A 296 18.07 -19.04 6.31
CA ASP A 296 18.95 -18.69 7.42
C ASP A 296 18.65 -17.31 8.02
N THR A 297 18.42 -16.31 7.18
CA THR A 297 18.15 -14.93 7.63
C THR A 297 16.79 -14.81 8.35
N ILE A 298 15.73 -15.40 7.78
CA ILE A 298 14.38 -15.39 8.39
C ILE A 298 14.36 -16.26 9.64
N TRP A 299 15.15 -17.33 9.66
CA TRP A 299 15.37 -18.13 10.85
C TRP A 299 15.97 -17.31 12.00
N HIS A 300 17.06 -16.58 11.74
CA HIS A 300 17.66 -15.69 12.74
C HIS A 300 16.67 -14.61 13.18
N LEU A 301 15.91 -14.04 12.25
CA LEU A 301 14.88 -13.05 12.53
C LEU A 301 13.87 -13.57 13.56
N LEU A 302 13.27 -14.75 13.32
CA LEU A 302 12.31 -15.37 14.25
C LEU A 302 12.88 -15.59 15.64
N VAL A 303 14.14 -16.05 15.74
CA VAL A 303 14.81 -16.29 17.03
C VAL A 303 15.07 -15.01 17.81
N THR A 304 15.23 -13.87 17.12
CA THR A 304 15.49 -12.57 17.75
C THR A 304 14.25 -11.70 17.95
N THR A 305 13.11 -12.12 17.40
CA THR A 305 11.85 -11.37 17.48
C THR A 305 11.20 -11.60 18.85
N GLY A 306 10.63 -10.54 19.42
CA GLY A 306 9.94 -10.60 20.71
C GLY A 306 8.57 -11.28 20.62
N GLN A 307 7.87 -11.33 21.76
CA GLN A 307 6.54 -11.97 21.89
C GLN A 307 5.38 -10.96 21.85
N GLU A 308 5.70 -9.66 21.74
CA GLU A 308 4.72 -8.57 21.69
C GLU A 308 3.82 -8.67 20.45
N VAL A 309 2.55 -8.26 20.60
CA VAL A 309 1.50 -8.37 19.57
C VAL A 309 1.90 -7.68 18.26
N LYS A 310 2.67 -6.59 18.32
CA LYS A 310 3.19 -5.89 17.15
C LYS A 310 4.02 -6.75 16.19
N TYR A 311 4.57 -7.87 16.67
CA TYR A 311 5.37 -8.78 15.86
C TYR A 311 4.56 -9.91 15.23
N ASP A 312 3.29 -10.11 15.60
CA ASP A 312 2.47 -11.26 15.18
C ASP A 312 2.39 -11.39 13.66
N LEU A 313 2.17 -10.28 12.95
CA LEU A 313 2.13 -10.28 11.48
C LEU A 313 3.47 -10.68 10.84
N LEU A 314 4.58 -10.22 11.41
CA LEU A 314 5.92 -10.56 10.93
C LEU A 314 6.22 -12.04 11.16
N VAL A 315 5.96 -12.53 12.38
CA VAL A 315 6.17 -13.93 12.77
C VAL A 315 5.31 -14.86 11.92
N SER A 316 4.03 -14.52 11.72
CA SER A 316 3.11 -15.30 10.89
C SER A 316 3.63 -15.45 9.45
N ASN A 317 3.98 -14.36 8.78
CA ASN A 317 4.48 -14.40 7.40
C ASN A 317 5.84 -15.11 7.30
N ALA A 318 6.72 -14.94 8.29
CA ALA A 318 8.01 -15.63 8.36
C ALA A 318 7.85 -17.15 8.54
N ILE A 319 6.93 -17.59 9.41
CA ILE A 319 6.60 -19.01 9.59
C ILE A 319 5.96 -19.57 8.32
N GLN A 320 5.05 -18.83 7.68
CA GLN A 320 4.42 -19.25 6.42
C GLN A 320 5.47 -19.47 5.31
N PHE A 321 6.46 -18.58 5.21
CA PHE A 321 7.59 -18.78 4.31
C PHE A 321 8.33 -20.09 4.63
N LEU A 322 8.78 -20.28 5.87
CA LEU A 322 9.53 -21.49 6.26
C LEU A 322 8.72 -22.76 6.06
N ALA A 323 7.44 -22.76 6.39
CA ALA A 323 6.52 -23.88 6.17
C ALA A 323 6.45 -24.24 4.69
N SER A 324 6.26 -23.24 3.82
CA SER A 324 6.17 -23.46 2.37
C SER A 324 7.46 -24.03 1.75
N VAL A 325 8.63 -23.74 2.36
CA VAL A 325 9.91 -24.33 1.95
C VAL A 325 10.07 -25.74 2.52
N ALA A 326 9.67 -25.97 3.78
CA ALA A 326 9.79 -27.26 4.44
C ALA A 326 8.93 -28.36 3.79
N GLU A 327 7.80 -28.00 3.18
CA GLU A 327 6.95 -28.91 2.42
C GLU A 327 7.62 -29.43 1.13
N ARG A 328 8.69 -28.78 0.66
CA ARG A 328 9.37 -29.14 -0.58
C ARG A 328 10.45 -30.20 -0.35
N PRO A 329 10.38 -31.35 -1.05
CA PRO A 329 11.36 -32.43 -0.88
C PRO A 329 12.81 -31.99 -1.15
N GLY A 330 13.03 -31.07 -2.10
CA GLY A 330 14.36 -30.56 -2.47
C GLY A 330 15.06 -29.76 -1.38
N TYR A 331 14.30 -29.14 -0.46
CA TYR A 331 14.84 -28.30 0.62
C TYR A 331 14.82 -28.96 1.99
N LYS A 332 14.44 -30.24 2.04
CA LYS A 332 14.37 -31.00 3.29
C LYS A 332 15.70 -30.98 4.04
N SER A 333 16.84 -30.97 3.34
CA SER A 333 18.18 -30.90 3.95
C SER A 333 18.42 -29.64 4.77
N LEU A 334 17.71 -28.54 4.49
CA LEU A 334 17.83 -27.29 5.25
C LEU A 334 17.24 -27.41 6.67
N PHE A 335 16.29 -28.34 6.87
CA PHE A 335 15.56 -28.51 8.14
C PHE A 335 15.83 -29.85 8.83
N GLN A 336 16.58 -30.77 8.21
CA GLN A 336 16.82 -32.12 8.75
C GLN A 336 17.79 -32.16 9.93
N ALA A 337 18.64 -31.15 10.10
CA ALA A 337 19.58 -31.12 11.19
C ALA A 337 18.83 -31.09 12.54
N THR A 338 19.18 -32.02 13.43
CA THR A 338 18.54 -32.16 14.75
C THR A 338 18.61 -30.86 15.55
N GLU A 339 19.71 -30.13 15.43
CA GLU A 339 19.93 -28.83 16.08
C GLU A 339 18.95 -27.77 15.55
N THR A 340 18.67 -27.76 14.25
CA THR A 340 17.68 -26.87 13.61
C THR A 340 16.29 -27.17 14.13
N LEU A 341 15.88 -28.45 14.14
CA LEU A 341 14.56 -28.85 14.66
C LEU A 341 14.40 -28.54 16.15
N HIS A 342 15.44 -28.79 16.95
CA HIS A 342 15.45 -28.45 18.37
C HIS A 342 15.26 -26.94 18.56
N SER A 343 15.98 -26.13 17.79
CA SER A 343 15.87 -24.68 17.87
C SER A 343 14.52 -24.16 17.33
N ILE A 344 13.89 -24.82 16.35
CA ILE A 344 12.49 -24.56 15.90
C ILE A 344 11.53 -24.73 17.06
N CYS A 345 11.60 -25.88 17.73
CA CYS A 345 10.71 -26.16 18.85
C CYS A 345 10.93 -25.18 20.01
N GLU A 346 12.16 -25.01 20.48
CA GLU A 346 12.44 -24.21 21.68
C GLU A 346 12.36 -22.70 21.49
N LYS A 347 12.80 -22.18 20.35
CA LYS A 347 12.96 -20.72 20.17
C LYS A 347 11.85 -20.08 19.38
N VAL A 348 11.06 -20.86 18.64
CA VAL A 348 9.99 -20.33 17.78
C VAL A 348 8.64 -20.89 18.18
N ILE A 349 8.47 -22.22 18.23
CA ILE A 349 7.14 -22.81 18.49
C ILE A 349 6.72 -22.59 19.95
N VAL A 350 7.51 -23.06 20.91
CA VAL A 350 7.14 -23.00 22.34
C VAL A 350 6.89 -21.57 22.82
N PRO A 351 7.75 -20.57 22.50
CA PRO A 351 7.52 -19.18 22.90
C PRO A 351 6.21 -18.59 22.35
N ASN A 352 5.85 -18.92 21.11
CA ASN A 352 4.62 -18.43 20.47
C ASN A 352 3.35 -19.20 20.86
N MET A 353 3.47 -20.28 21.65
CA MET A 353 2.34 -21.02 22.22
C MET A 353 2.07 -20.67 23.68
N GLN A 354 2.87 -19.79 24.28
CA GLN A 354 2.70 -19.38 25.67
C GLN A 354 1.50 -18.46 25.81
N PHE A 355 0.84 -18.55 26.96
CA PHE A 355 -0.18 -17.60 27.37
C PHE A 355 0.50 -16.26 27.67
N ARG A 356 0.21 -15.22 26.87
CA ARG A 356 0.87 -13.92 26.94
C ARG A 356 0.12 -12.98 27.88
N ALA A 357 0.78 -11.92 28.33
CA ALA A 357 0.15 -10.87 29.12
C ALA A 357 -1.07 -10.24 28.42
N ALA A 358 -1.02 -10.08 27.09
CA ALA A 358 -2.16 -9.60 26.31
C ALA A 358 -3.35 -10.58 26.30
N ASP A 359 -3.07 -11.89 26.38
CA ASP A 359 -4.10 -12.93 26.49
C ASP A 359 -4.73 -12.90 27.89
N GLU A 360 -3.91 -12.69 28.93
CA GLU A 360 -4.35 -12.49 30.33
C GLU A 360 -5.25 -11.25 30.47
N GLU A 361 -4.83 -10.11 29.92
CA GLU A 361 -5.63 -8.88 29.92
C GLU A 361 -6.97 -9.08 29.22
N THR A 362 -6.97 -9.72 28.04
CA THR A 362 -8.23 -10.04 27.33
C THR A 362 -9.10 -10.99 28.15
N PHE A 363 -8.51 -11.99 28.81
CA PHE A 363 -9.22 -12.93 29.66
C PHE A 363 -9.86 -12.25 30.88
N GLU A 364 -9.19 -11.28 31.50
CA GLU A 364 -9.68 -10.55 32.67
C GLU A 364 -10.71 -9.47 32.32
N ASP A 365 -10.41 -8.64 31.31
CA ASP A 365 -11.21 -7.46 30.96
C ASP A 365 -12.36 -7.76 30.00
N ASN A 366 -12.20 -8.77 29.13
CA ASN A 366 -13.22 -9.18 28.17
C ASN A 366 -13.28 -10.71 27.95
N PRO A 367 -13.76 -11.48 28.96
CA PRO A 367 -13.80 -12.95 28.90
C PRO A 367 -14.62 -13.49 27.72
N GLU A 368 -15.65 -12.77 27.27
CA GLU A 368 -16.47 -13.17 26.11
C GLU A 368 -15.66 -13.15 24.81
N GLU A 369 -14.85 -12.10 24.60
CA GLU A 369 -13.94 -11.99 23.46
C GLU A 369 -12.86 -13.08 23.51
N TYR A 370 -12.30 -13.34 24.71
CA TYR A 370 -11.32 -14.41 24.90
C TYR A 370 -11.90 -15.77 24.50
N ILE A 371 -13.08 -16.13 25.02
CA ILE A 371 -13.76 -17.40 24.68
C ILE A 371 -14.06 -17.49 23.18
N ARG A 372 -14.49 -16.37 22.57
CA ARG A 372 -14.75 -16.35 21.12
C ARG A 372 -13.47 -16.64 20.34
N ARG A 373 -12.35 -15.98 20.66
CA ARG A 373 -11.05 -16.18 20.00
C ARG A 373 -10.52 -17.60 20.19
N ASP A 374 -10.67 -18.17 21.38
CA ASP A 374 -10.25 -19.55 21.67
C ASP A 374 -11.03 -20.60 20.86
N ILE A 375 -12.36 -20.39 20.70
CA ILE A 375 -13.23 -21.33 19.97
C ILE A 375 -13.14 -21.15 18.46
N GLU A 376 -13.11 -19.90 17.96
CA GLU A 376 -13.18 -19.59 16.53
C GLU A 376 -11.79 -19.52 15.87
N GLY A 377 -10.72 -19.40 16.66
CA GLY A 377 -9.37 -19.12 16.19
C GLY A 377 -9.13 -17.63 15.92
N SER A 378 -7.85 -17.23 15.92
CA SER A 378 -7.39 -15.85 15.69
C SER A 378 -7.58 -15.37 14.25
#